data_AF-A0A438AER4-F1
#
_entry.id   AF-A0A438AER4-F1
#
_cell.length_a   1.000
_cell.length_b   1.000
_cell.length_c   1.000
_cell.angle_alpha   90.00
_cell.angle_beta   90.00
_cell.angle_gamma   90.00
#
_symmetry.space_group_name_H-M   'P 1'
#
loop_
_entity.id
_entity.type
_entity.pdbx_description
1 polymer ?
#
loop_
_entity_poly.entity_id
_entity_poly.type
_entity_poly.pdbx_seq_one_letter_code
_entity_poly.pdbx_strand_id
1 'polypeptide(L)'
;MLVDTKALAWSPDFVQRFDAPLDVLPDPRPSDSRFGETAAGATAVPARISVLSMLGYSHAAPCAHGVRGLGEENATYGTGSSLLTQAPRRTASRNGLSGTIAWSGGQTAYARKGNTTVSAQAAAFAAGKLGLTSVVEVSAMAQTVPAPAIPGAGREAWADTGGKVRAEGLCADFH
;
A
#
# COMPACT_ATOMS: atom_id res chain seq x y z
N MET A 1 -10.93 -4.59 -7.32
CA MET A 1 -12.36 -4.94 -7.27
C MET A 1 -12.87 -5.40 -8.64
N LEU A 2 -12.59 -4.69 -9.74
CA LEU A 2 -12.98 -5.14 -11.09
C LEU A 2 -11.99 -6.12 -11.75
N VAL A 3 -10.73 -6.15 -11.31
CA VAL A 3 -9.70 -7.06 -11.84
C VAL A 3 -9.78 -8.42 -11.13
N ASP A 4 -9.77 -9.51 -11.91
CA ASP A 4 -9.48 -10.85 -11.40
C ASP A 4 -7.96 -11.00 -11.22
N THR A 5 -7.51 -11.10 -9.98
CA THR A 5 -6.09 -11.19 -9.63
C THR A 5 -5.45 -12.55 -9.94
N LYS A 6 -6.24 -13.57 -10.30
CA LYS A 6 -5.74 -14.85 -10.81
C LYS A 6 -5.56 -14.80 -12.32
N ALA A 7 -6.54 -14.25 -13.05
CA ALA A 7 -6.51 -14.15 -14.50
C ALA A 7 -5.69 -12.95 -15.02
N LEU A 8 -5.40 -11.98 -14.16
CA LEU A 8 -4.73 -10.72 -14.51
C LEU A 8 -5.49 -9.90 -15.57
N ALA A 9 -6.81 -10.02 -15.57
CA ALA A 9 -7.70 -9.38 -16.53
C ALA A 9 -8.93 -8.80 -15.83
N TRP A 10 -9.70 -7.98 -16.54
CA TRP A 10 -11.01 -7.55 -16.06
C TRP A 10 -11.92 -8.76 -15.85
N SER A 11 -12.59 -8.80 -14.70
CA SER A 11 -13.54 -9.86 -14.36
C SER A 11 -14.89 -9.57 -15.01
N PRO A 12 -15.40 -10.42 -15.92
CA PRO A 12 -16.68 -10.18 -16.58
C PRO A 12 -17.85 -10.07 -15.59
N ASP A 13 -17.85 -10.89 -14.54
CA ASP A 13 -18.88 -10.88 -13.49
C ASP A 13 -18.89 -9.54 -12.73
N PHE A 14 -17.73 -9.03 -12.30
CA PHE A 14 -17.69 -7.74 -11.62
C PHE A 14 -17.97 -6.56 -12.55
N VAL A 15 -17.43 -6.58 -13.77
CA VAL A 15 -17.73 -5.55 -14.78
C VAL A 15 -19.23 -5.43 -15.01
N GLN A 16 -19.94 -6.56 -15.18
CA GLN A 16 -21.40 -6.58 -15.34
C GLN A 16 -22.12 -6.05 -14.09
N ARG A 17 -21.72 -6.47 -12.90
CA ARG A 17 -22.39 -6.06 -11.65
C ARG A 17 -22.25 -4.57 -11.33
N PHE A 18 -21.14 -3.96 -11.71
CA PHE A 18 -20.86 -2.55 -11.49
C PHE A 18 -21.26 -1.68 -12.68
N ASP A 19 -21.90 -2.25 -13.70
CA ASP A 19 -22.28 -1.56 -14.94
C ASP A 19 -21.12 -0.76 -15.55
N ALA A 20 -19.93 -1.38 -15.56
CA ALA A 20 -18.71 -0.76 -16.06
C ALA A 20 -18.56 -1.06 -17.56
N PRO A 21 -18.60 -0.07 -18.46
CA PRO A 21 -18.43 -0.32 -19.89
C PRO A 21 -16.99 -0.79 -20.16
N LEU A 22 -16.82 -1.95 -20.81
CA LEU A 22 -15.48 -2.52 -21.05
C LEU A 22 -14.61 -1.64 -21.97
N ASP A 23 -15.25 -0.91 -22.88
CA ASP A 23 -14.61 -0.05 -23.88
C ASP A 23 -13.97 1.22 -23.27
N VAL A 24 -14.38 1.62 -22.07
CA VAL A 24 -13.74 2.73 -21.33
C VAL A 24 -12.66 2.27 -20.36
N LEU A 25 -12.56 0.96 -20.08
CA LEU A 25 -11.55 0.43 -19.17
C LEU A 25 -10.19 0.29 -19.89
N PRO A 26 -9.07 0.66 -19.24
CA PRO A 26 -7.76 0.47 -19.83
C PRO A 26 -7.41 -1.02 -19.90
N ASP A 27 -6.62 -1.42 -20.90
CA ASP A 27 -6.08 -2.78 -20.97
C ASP A 27 -5.16 -3.05 -19.77
N PRO A 28 -5.41 -4.09 -18.95
CA PRO A 28 -4.48 -4.50 -17.91
C PRO A 28 -3.18 -4.99 -18.55
N ARG A 29 -2.03 -4.46 -18.11
CA ARG A 29 -0.71 -4.84 -18.61
C ARG A 29 0.23 -5.15 -17.45
N PRO A 30 1.25 -6.01 -17.66
CA PRO A 30 2.32 -6.20 -16.70
C PRO A 30 2.98 -4.88 -16.28
N SER A 31 3.43 -4.80 -15.03
CA SER A 31 4.00 -3.59 -14.43
C SER A 31 5.30 -3.11 -15.10
N ASP A 32 5.96 -3.96 -15.89
CA ASP A 32 7.18 -3.73 -16.66
C ASP A 32 6.92 -3.61 -18.19
N SER A 33 5.70 -3.24 -18.58
CA SER A 33 5.32 -3.06 -19.99
C SER A 33 5.68 -1.68 -20.55
N ARG A 34 5.73 -1.56 -21.88
CA ARG A 34 5.73 -0.25 -22.56
C ARG A 34 4.32 0.33 -22.57
N PHE A 35 4.13 1.42 -21.85
CA PHE A 35 2.86 2.14 -21.70
C PHE A 35 2.69 3.30 -22.68
N GLY A 36 3.79 3.75 -23.31
CA GLY A 36 3.76 4.81 -24.31
C GLY A 36 5.02 5.65 -24.27
N GLU A 37 4.95 6.84 -24.85
CA GLU A 37 6.02 7.83 -24.83
C GLU A 37 5.48 9.20 -24.43
N THR A 38 6.33 10.02 -23.85
CA THR A 38 6.02 11.42 -23.58
C THR A 38 5.78 12.19 -24.88
N ALA A 39 4.66 12.90 -24.96
CA ALA A 39 4.36 13.79 -26.08
C ALA A 39 5.07 15.13 -25.92
N ALA A 40 5.46 15.75 -27.04
CA ALA A 40 6.07 17.07 -27.05
C ALA A 40 5.10 18.11 -26.45
N GLY A 41 5.59 18.90 -25.50
CA GLY A 41 4.81 19.97 -24.86
C GLY A 41 3.76 19.52 -23.84
N ALA A 42 3.60 18.21 -23.60
CA ALA A 42 2.59 17.70 -22.66
C ALA A 42 3.05 17.75 -21.18
N THR A 43 4.37 17.70 -20.94
CA THR A 43 4.96 17.73 -19.60
C THR A 43 6.31 18.45 -19.63
N ALA A 44 6.94 18.64 -18.47
CA ALA A 44 8.32 19.13 -18.39
C ALA A 44 9.38 18.11 -18.87
N VAL A 45 8.99 16.84 -19.07
CA VAL A 45 9.89 15.79 -19.58
C VAL A 45 10.02 15.93 -21.10
N PRO A 46 11.22 15.75 -21.69
CA PRO A 46 11.41 15.76 -23.14
C PRO A 46 10.45 14.81 -23.87
N ALA A 47 10.15 15.09 -25.14
CA ALA A 47 9.35 14.21 -25.98
C ALA A 47 10.07 12.87 -26.28
N ARG A 48 9.30 11.83 -26.61
CA ARG A 48 9.79 10.50 -27.02
C ARG A 48 10.55 9.73 -25.92
N ILE A 49 10.29 10.05 -24.65
CA ILE A 49 10.79 9.26 -23.52
C ILE A 49 9.79 8.13 -23.27
N SER A 50 10.26 6.89 -23.37
CA SER A 50 9.43 5.70 -23.16
C SER A 50 9.04 5.53 -21.69
N VAL A 51 7.75 5.29 -21.44
CA VAL A 51 7.21 4.88 -20.14
C VAL A 51 7.19 3.35 -20.11
N LEU A 52 8.16 2.76 -19.40
CA LEU A 52 8.40 1.32 -19.38
C LEU A 52 7.91 0.63 -18.10
N SER A 53 7.33 1.38 -17.16
CA SER A 53 6.80 0.80 -15.94
C SER A 53 5.66 1.63 -15.36
N MET A 54 4.71 0.95 -14.73
CA MET A 54 3.63 1.56 -13.99
C MET A 54 3.30 0.72 -12.75
N LEU A 55 3.42 1.34 -11.58
CA LEU A 55 3.18 0.71 -10.29
C LEU A 55 2.39 1.69 -9.40
N GLY A 56 1.45 1.16 -8.62
CA GLY A 56 0.77 1.96 -7.59
C GLY A 56 1.76 2.37 -6.49
N TYR A 57 1.58 3.56 -5.90
CA TYR A 57 2.51 4.12 -4.92
C TYR A 57 2.97 3.14 -3.82
N SER A 58 2.03 2.52 -3.09
CA SER A 58 2.37 1.57 -2.01
C SER A 58 2.96 0.24 -2.50
N HIS A 59 2.89 -0.04 -3.80
CA HIS A 59 3.45 -1.22 -4.45
C HIS A 59 4.84 -0.93 -5.02
N ALA A 60 5.09 0.33 -5.42
CA ALA A 60 6.37 0.80 -5.90
C ALA A 60 7.43 0.88 -4.78
N ALA A 61 7.04 1.27 -3.57
CA ALA A 61 7.95 1.39 -2.43
C ALA A 61 8.73 0.09 -2.11
N PRO A 62 8.08 -1.09 -1.92
CA PRO A 62 8.83 -2.33 -1.73
C PRO A 62 9.75 -2.66 -2.90
N CYS A 63 9.34 -2.38 -4.15
CA CYS A 63 10.19 -2.60 -5.33
C CYS A 63 11.47 -1.73 -5.29
N ALA A 64 11.32 -0.44 -4.93
CA ALA A 64 12.42 0.51 -4.82
C ALA A 64 13.38 0.18 -3.66
N HIS A 65 12.84 -0.32 -2.54
CA HIS A 65 13.62 -0.70 -1.36
C HIS A 65 14.23 -2.12 -1.47
N GLY A 66 14.00 -2.84 -2.56
CA GLY A 66 14.50 -4.20 -2.75
C GLY A 66 13.77 -5.27 -1.92
N VAL A 67 12.60 -4.97 -1.36
CA VAL A 67 11.76 -5.88 -0.56
C VAL A 67 11.04 -6.85 -1.50
N ARG A 68 11.59 -8.05 -1.66
CA ARG A 68 11.17 -9.06 -2.64
C ARG A 68 11.09 -10.49 -2.08
N GLY A 69 11.71 -10.74 -0.94
CA GLY A 69 11.72 -12.05 -0.27
C GLY A 69 10.37 -12.39 0.34
N LEU A 70 10.01 -13.68 0.36
CA LEU A 70 8.77 -14.14 0.98
C LEU A 70 8.73 -13.76 2.46
N GLY A 71 7.63 -13.16 2.90
CA GLY A 71 7.47 -12.68 4.28
C GLY A 71 8.17 -11.35 4.56
N GLU A 72 8.95 -10.79 3.63
CA GLU A 72 9.45 -9.43 3.80
C GLU A 72 8.30 -8.41 3.68
N GLU A 73 8.43 -7.33 4.44
CA GLU A 73 7.37 -6.34 4.60
C GLU A 73 7.87 -4.94 4.26
N ASN A 74 7.00 -4.11 3.72
CA ASN A 74 7.25 -2.69 3.54
C ASN A 74 6.07 -1.86 4.00
N ALA A 75 6.33 -0.86 4.85
CA ALA A 75 5.35 0.10 5.31
C ALA A 75 5.56 1.47 4.64
N THR A 76 4.49 2.05 4.10
CA THR A 76 4.48 3.43 3.60
C THR A 76 3.61 4.29 4.52
N TYR A 77 4.13 5.45 4.94
CA TYR A 77 3.46 6.36 5.85
C TYR A 77 3.09 7.68 5.15
N GLY A 78 1.84 8.08 5.30
CA GLY A 78 1.29 9.35 4.82
C GLY A 78 0.05 9.71 5.61
N THR A 79 -0.94 10.39 4.99
CA THR A 79 -2.25 10.65 5.62
C THR A 79 -2.88 9.36 6.16
N GLY A 80 -2.85 8.32 5.32
CA GLY A 80 -3.02 6.93 5.71
C GLY A 80 -1.70 6.16 5.57
N SER A 81 -1.66 4.96 6.13
CA SER A 81 -0.53 4.04 6.00
C SER A 81 -0.94 2.76 5.31
N SER A 82 0.02 2.10 4.66
CA SER A 82 -0.16 0.74 4.17
C SER A 82 1.05 -0.11 4.48
N LEU A 83 0.79 -1.35 4.85
CA LEU A 83 1.79 -2.41 5.00
C LEU A 83 1.56 -3.43 3.89
N LEU A 84 2.64 -3.83 3.21
CA LEU A 84 2.62 -4.83 2.16
C LEU A 84 3.62 -5.93 2.49
N THR A 85 3.14 -7.15 2.64
CA THR A 85 3.94 -8.35 2.98
C THR A 85 3.95 -9.30 1.81
N GLN A 86 5.14 -9.69 1.33
CA GLN A 86 5.30 -10.61 0.21
C GLN A 86 4.73 -12.00 0.54
N ALA A 87 3.95 -12.55 -0.39
CA ALA A 87 3.24 -13.81 -0.23
C ALA A 87 3.66 -14.84 -1.30
N PRO A 88 3.76 -16.14 -0.95
CA PRO A 88 4.18 -17.18 -1.89
C PRO A 88 3.17 -17.45 -3.00
N ARG A 89 1.92 -17.03 -2.81
CA ARG A 89 0.82 -17.21 -3.75
C ARG A 89 -0.27 -16.18 -3.47
N ARG A 90 -1.20 -16.04 -4.42
CA ARG A 90 -2.44 -15.30 -4.21
C ARG A 90 -3.12 -15.76 -2.92
N THR A 91 -3.41 -14.83 -2.03
CA THR A 91 -4.13 -15.06 -0.79
C THR A 91 -5.54 -14.50 -0.91
N ALA A 92 -6.51 -15.16 -0.28
CA ALA A 92 -7.84 -14.58 -0.13
C ALA A 92 -7.79 -13.50 0.96
N SER A 93 -8.67 -12.50 0.85
CA SER A 93 -8.85 -11.53 1.93
C SER A 93 -9.32 -12.24 3.20
N ARG A 94 -8.64 -11.99 4.32
CA ARG A 94 -9.00 -12.52 5.65
C ARG A 94 -8.64 -11.50 6.71
N ASN A 95 -9.50 -11.34 7.72
CA ASN A 95 -9.26 -10.50 8.90
C ASN A 95 -8.83 -9.05 8.54
N GLY A 96 -9.57 -8.39 7.64
CA GLY A 96 -9.27 -7.02 7.21
C GLY A 96 -8.05 -6.83 6.30
N LEU A 97 -7.26 -7.88 6.06
CA LEU A 97 -6.12 -7.86 5.16
C LEU A 97 -6.52 -8.33 3.77
N SER A 98 -6.19 -7.54 2.76
CA SER A 98 -6.49 -7.83 1.36
C SER A 98 -5.35 -8.59 0.69
N GLY A 99 -5.65 -9.72 0.06
CA GLY A 99 -4.73 -10.33 -0.90
C GLY A 99 -4.66 -9.49 -2.18
N THR A 100 -3.45 -9.18 -2.65
CA THR A 100 -3.21 -8.31 -3.81
C THR A 100 -2.06 -8.83 -4.67
N ILE A 101 -1.91 -8.23 -5.85
CA ILE A 101 -0.73 -8.38 -6.71
C ILE A 101 0.27 -7.32 -6.24
N ALA A 102 1.48 -7.73 -5.87
CA ALA A 102 2.55 -6.79 -5.53
C ALA A 102 3.01 -6.07 -6.81
N TRP A 103 3.36 -6.84 -7.83
CA TRP A 103 3.63 -6.41 -9.21
C TRP A 103 3.47 -7.61 -10.15
N SER A 104 3.34 -7.33 -11.45
CA SER A 104 3.31 -8.36 -12.50
C SER A 104 4.33 -8.03 -13.60
N GLY A 105 4.77 -9.04 -14.36
CA GLY A 105 5.90 -8.96 -15.27
C GLY A 105 6.40 -10.36 -15.60
N GLY A 106 7.71 -10.52 -15.76
CA GLY A 106 8.34 -11.85 -15.96
C GLY A 106 7.83 -12.92 -14.98
N GLN A 107 7.63 -12.57 -13.71
CA GLN A 107 6.85 -13.37 -12.76
C GLN A 107 5.91 -12.46 -11.96
N THR A 108 4.67 -12.93 -11.74
CA THR A 108 3.72 -12.22 -10.88
C THR A 108 4.02 -12.47 -9.42
N ALA A 109 4.27 -11.40 -8.67
CA ALA A 109 4.43 -11.42 -7.23
C ALA A 109 3.10 -11.08 -6.54
N TYR A 110 2.80 -11.79 -5.45
CA TYR A 110 1.58 -11.58 -4.66
C TYR A 110 1.95 -11.05 -3.28
N ALA A 111 1.01 -10.34 -2.65
CA ALA A 111 1.19 -9.83 -1.31
C ALA A 111 -0.10 -9.85 -0.49
N ARG A 112 0.04 -9.77 0.83
CA ARG A 112 -1.02 -9.35 1.75
C ARG A 112 -0.85 -7.87 2.01
N LYS A 113 -1.95 -7.13 2.05
CA LYS A 113 -1.96 -5.69 2.25
C LYS A 113 -2.91 -5.30 3.38
N GLY A 114 -2.40 -4.55 4.34
CA GLY A 114 -3.18 -3.84 5.34
C GLY A 114 -3.12 -2.35 5.07
N ASN A 115 -4.24 -1.64 5.29
CA ASN A 115 -4.30 -0.18 5.17
C ASN A 115 -4.94 0.43 6.41
N THR A 116 -4.42 1.56 6.86
CA THR A 116 -5.04 2.41 7.88
C THR A 116 -5.34 3.77 7.27
N THR A 117 -6.56 4.25 7.46
CA THR A 117 -7.03 5.52 6.88
C THR A 117 -6.44 6.75 7.57
N VAL A 118 -5.98 6.60 8.81
CA VAL A 118 -5.39 7.69 9.61
C VAL A 118 -4.11 7.19 10.26
N SER A 119 -2.97 7.79 9.91
CA SER A 119 -1.70 7.53 10.58
C SER A 119 -0.96 8.84 10.90
N ALA A 120 -0.17 9.41 9.99
CA ALA A 120 0.60 10.62 10.27
C ALA A 120 -0.30 11.81 10.62
N GLN A 121 -1.51 11.86 10.04
CA GLN A 121 -2.49 12.89 10.38
C GLN A 121 -2.95 12.82 11.85
N ALA A 122 -2.93 11.65 12.50
CA ALA A 122 -3.26 11.54 13.92
C ALA A 122 -2.21 12.25 14.79
N ALA A 123 -0.93 12.13 14.46
CA ALA A 123 0.14 12.82 15.18
C ALA A 123 0.01 14.35 15.02
N ALA A 124 -0.27 14.83 13.80
CA ALA A 124 -0.51 16.25 13.55
C ALA A 124 -1.74 16.77 14.30
N PHE A 125 -2.83 15.99 14.31
CA PHE A 125 -4.04 16.32 15.08
C PHE A 125 -3.76 16.39 16.59
N ALA A 126 -3.01 15.41 17.12
CA ALA A 126 -2.62 15.38 18.53
C ALA A 126 -1.78 16.60 18.91
N ALA A 127 -0.81 17.00 18.08
CA ALA A 127 -0.03 18.22 18.29
C ALA A 127 -0.95 19.46 18.45
N GLY A 128 -1.89 19.63 17.51
CA GLY A 128 -2.85 20.74 17.57
C GLY A 128 -3.77 20.70 18.79
N LYS A 129 -4.16 19.51 19.27
CA LYS A 129 -4.98 19.37 20.48
C LYS A 129 -4.22 19.59 21.78
N LEU A 130 -2.92 19.30 21.79
CA LEU A 130 -2.05 19.48 22.94
C LEU A 130 -1.39 20.87 22.97
N GLY A 131 -1.65 21.72 21.99
CA GLY A 131 -1.03 23.05 21.87
C GLY A 131 0.46 22.98 21.52
N LEU A 132 0.92 21.86 20.97
CA LEU A 132 2.30 21.65 20.56
C LEU A 132 2.53 22.22 19.16
N THR A 133 3.76 22.65 18.89
CA THR A 133 4.09 23.30 17.61
C THR A 133 4.49 22.30 16.54
N SER A 134 4.79 21.05 16.91
CA SER A 134 5.28 20.03 15.98
C SER A 134 4.89 18.60 16.38
N VAL A 135 4.92 17.70 15.39
CA VAL A 135 4.80 16.25 15.62
C VAL A 135 6.02 15.67 16.34
N VAL A 136 7.16 16.36 16.33
CA VAL A 136 8.38 15.95 17.04
C VAL A 136 8.15 16.03 18.55
N GLU A 137 7.48 17.07 19.03
CA GLU A 137 7.10 17.21 20.44
C GLU A 137 6.13 16.12 20.88
N VAL A 138 5.17 15.74 20.01
CA VAL A 138 4.27 14.60 20.27
C VAL A 138 5.06 13.31 20.44
N SER A 139 6.03 13.06 19.56
CA SER A 139 6.89 11.87 19.62
C SER A 139 7.71 11.84 20.91
N ALA A 140 8.36 12.97 21.25
CA ALA A 140 9.13 13.10 22.48
C ALA A 140 8.27 12.84 23.73
N MET A 141 7.05 13.39 23.76
CA MET A 141 6.12 13.15 24.86
C MET A 141 5.68 11.69 24.94
N ALA A 142 5.38 11.05 23.80
CA ALA A 142 4.99 9.64 23.75
C ALA A 142 6.08 8.70 24.28
N GLN A 143 7.36 9.05 24.13
CA GLN A 143 8.48 8.29 24.69
C GLN A 143 8.60 8.38 26.22
N THR A 144 7.91 9.32 26.87
CA THR A 144 7.92 9.46 28.33
C THR A 144 6.93 8.57 29.06
N VAL A 145 5.99 7.94 28.32
CA VAL A 145 5.00 7.01 28.86
C VAL A 145 5.32 5.57 28.43
N PRO A 146 5.07 4.56 29.28
CA PRO A 146 5.21 3.17 28.87
C PRO A 146 4.37 2.88 27.62
N ALA A 147 4.93 2.12 26.68
CA ALA A 147 4.17 1.63 25.56
C ALA A 147 2.94 0.86 26.09
N PRO A 148 1.72 1.14 25.58
CA PRO A 148 0.54 0.44 26.04
C PRO A 148 0.72 -1.07 25.81
N ALA A 149 0.50 -1.87 26.85
CA ALA A 149 0.50 -3.32 26.74
C ALA A 149 -0.73 -3.75 25.92
N ILE A 150 -0.55 -3.92 24.62
CA ILE A 150 -1.59 -4.40 23.71
C ILE A 150 -1.31 -5.87 23.40
N PRO A 151 -2.21 -6.80 23.78
CA PRO A 151 -2.05 -8.22 23.47
C PRO A 151 -1.95 -8.45 21.95
N GLY A 152 -0.88 -9.09 21.47
CA GLY A 152 -0.69 -9.41 20.05
C GLY A 152 0.40 -8.61 19.32
N ALA A 153 1.10 -7.71 20.00
CA ALA A 153 2.26 -6.98 19.47
C ALA A 153 3.48 -7.91 19.30
N GLY A 154 3.43 -8.81 18.31
CA GLY A 154 4.49 -9.76 18.01
C GLY A 154 4.25 -10.45 16.68
N ARG A 155 4.97 -10.02 15.65
CA ARG A 155 5.11 -10.63 14.31
C ARG A 155 3.88 -10.69 13.39
N GLU A 156 2.66 -10.46 13.86
CA GLU A 156 1.48 -10.27 13.00
C GLU A 156 0.57 -9.18 13.56
N ALA A 157 1.04 -7.92 13.53
CA ALA A 157 0.45 -6.82 14.29
C ALA A 157 -0.73 -6.12 13.60
N TRP A 158 -1.67 -6.89 13.04
CA TRP A 158 -2.95 -6.38 12.56
C TRP A 158 -4.07 -7.35 12.93
N ALA A 159 -4.62 -7.17 14.13
CA ALA A 159 -5.88 -7.81 14.53
C ALA A 159 -7.06 -6.90 14.13
N ASP A 160 -8.03 -7.46 13.40
CA ASP A 160 -9.28 -6.78 13.06
C ASP A 160 -10.17 -6.70 14.30
N THR A 161 -10.33 -5.48 14.84
CA THR A 161 -11.33 -5.17 15.87
C THR A 161 -12.49 -4.38 15.26
N GLY A 162 -13.19 -4.99 14.29
CA GLY A 162 -14.45 -4.46 13.76
C GLY A 162 -14.29 -3.45 12.62
N GLY A 163 -13.49 -3.77 11.60
CA GLY A 163 -13.29 -2.95 10.41
C GLY A 163 -12.23 -1.85 10.56
N LYS A 164 -11.43 -1.91 11.62
CA LYS A 164 -10.30 -1.00 11.88
C LYS A 164 -9.00 -1.79 11.95
N VAL A 165 -8.14 -1.59 10.97
CA VAL A 165 -6.80 -2.16 10.88
C VAL A 165 -5.91 -1.28 11.78
N ARG A 166 -5.49 -1.80 12.94
CA ARG A 166 -4.59 -1.12 13.92
C ARG A 166 -3.13 -1.42 13.65
N ALA A 167 -2.33 -0.40 13.37
CA ALA A 167 -0.88 -0.51 13.25
C ALA A 167 -0.31 -0.67 14.66
N GLU A 168 -0.03 -1.89 15.10
CA GLU A 168 0.52 -2.14 16.42
C GLU A 168 2.03 -2.42 16.30
N GLY A 169 2.84 -1.87 17.22
CA GLY A 169 4.27 -2.18 17.27
C GLY A 169 5.17 -1.58 16.18
N LEU A 170 4.69 -0.65 15.33
CA LEU A 170 5.53 0.04 14.33
C LEU A 170 6.37 1.20 14.90
N CYS A 171 6.50 1.31 16.22
CA CYS A 171 7.68 1.93 16.83
C CYS A 171 8.88 1.00 16.57
N ALA A 172 9.28 0.87 15.31
CA ALA A 172 10.64 0.47 15.00
C ALA A 172 11.53 1.62 15.47
N ASP A 173 12.49 1.29 16.32
CA ASP A 173 13.57 2.17 16.75
C ASP A 173 14.11 2.93 15.54
N PHE A 174 13.85 4.24 15.50
CA PHE A 174 14.57 5.17 14.64
C PHE A 174 15.95 5.37 15.28
N HIS A 175 16.85 4.42 15.03
CA HIS A 175 18.29 4.57 15.26
C HIS A 175 19.04 4.65 13.92
#